data_AF-A0A8J3XAY9-F1
#
_entry.id   AF-A0A8J3XAY9-F1
#
_cell.length_a   1.000
_cell.length_b   1.000
_cell.length_c   1.000
_cell.angle_alpha   90.00
_cell.angle_beta   90.00
_cell.angle_gamma   90.00
#
_symmetry.space_group_name_H-M   'P 1'
#
loop_
_entity.id
_entity.type
_entity.pdbx_description
1 polymer ?
#
loop_
_entity_poly.entity_id
_entity_poly.type
_entity_poly.pdbx_seq_one_letter_code
_entity_poly.pdbx_strand_id
1 'polypeptide(L)'
;MNTRTSQAVAGAMRAAIEAAVWAPSVHNTQPWSFGVSGDEICLRADSDRKLRVADPIGWQMLISCGAALFNVRVTLSALGYEPDVRALPDPDRPSLLATVRPRACGEIHEDARMLHAEIPRRRTHRAGFTALPVSDALIEALAAQAGEEGAALMVVRSESAMRVLATLTSAAQEVESQNRAFGLEMMRWSSPPGSSRRDGVPARSYPAAPRRTQPQHFAQRDYTRGQVWGKEDDLPVSVATGLVAVLTTTGDSREDWLAAGQALQRTLLHASAYGVSAAFHTQALEMHDLREFIRRHICEGAFPQMVMRLGFTLDDAGSVRRPSSEVLEEH
;
A
#
# COMPACT_ATOMS: atom_id res chain seq x y z
N MET A 1 27.35 13.11 -23.13
CA MET A 1 25.87 13.22 -23.08
C MET A 1 25.46 14.62 -23.51
N ASN A 2 24.50 14.76 -24.41
CA ASN A 2 24.04 16.05 -24.92
C ASN A 2 23.17 16.76 -23.87
N THR A 3 23.24 18.09 -23.73
CA THR A 3 22.59 18.86 -22.64
C THR A 3 21.07 18.66 -22.58
N ARG A 4 20.42 18.47 -23.75
CA ARG A 4 18.99 18.14 -23.85
C ARG A 4 18.62 16.77 -23.28
N THR A 5 19.47 15.77 -23.47
CA THR A 5 19.25 14.42 -22.95
C THR A 5 19.36 14.40 -21.43
N SER A 6 20.32 15.15 -20.86
CA SER A 6 20.47 15.31 -19.41
C SER A 6 19.25 16.01 -18.78
N GLN A 7 18.73 17.06 -19.41
CA GLN A 7 17.51 17.74 -18.94
C GLN A 7 16.26 16.84 -19.02
N ALA A 8 16.12 16.02 -20.07
CA ALA A 8 15.00 15.10 -20.21
C ALA A 8 15.01 14.01 -19.13
N VAL A 9 16.18 13.43 -18.83
CA VAL A 9 16.35 12.43 -17.76
C VAL A 9 16.04 13.06 -16.39
N ALA A 10 16.55 14.28 -16.12
CA ALA A 10 16.24 14.99 -14.87
C ALA A 10 14.73 15.28 -14.71
N GLY A 11 14.04 15.65 -15.81
CA GLY A 11 12.59 15.82 -15.82
C GLY A 11 11.84 14.53 -15.50
N ALA A 12 12.25 13.42 -16.11
CA ALA A 12 11.65 12.10 -15.86
C ALA A 12 11.86 11.63 -14.41
N MET A 13 13.07 11.83 -13.85
CA MET A 13 13.33 11.49 -12.45
C MET A 13 12.47 12.30 -11.48
N ARG A 14 12.28 13.60 -11.74
CA ARG A 14 11.39 14.44 -10.93
C ARG A 14 9.94 13.96 -10.97
N ALA A 15 9.42 13.67 -12.17
CA ALA A 15 8.08 13.12 -12.34
C ALA A 15 7.90 11.78 -11.61
N ALA A 16 8.92 10.91 -11.66
CA ALA A 16 8.90 9.63 -10.96
C ALA A 16 8.85 9.80 -9.43
N ILE A 17 9.57 10.76 -8.86
CA ILE A 17 9.53 11.06 -7.43
C ILE A 17 8.18 11.69 -7.04
N GLU A 18 7.64 12.58 -7.87
CA GLU A 18 6.29 13.14 -7.70
C GLU A 18 5.19 12.06 -7.75
N ALA A 19 5.35 11.03 -8.57
CA ALA A 19 4.45 9.88 -8.59
C ALA A 19 4.63 8.97 -7.36
N ALA A 20 5.86 8.83 -6.87
CA ALA A 20 6.17 7.97 -5.71
C ALA A 20 5.40 8.38 -4.44
N VAL A 21 5.18 9.68 -4.22
CA VAL A 21 4.46 10.15 -3.02
C VAL A 21 3.03 9.62 -2.96
N TRP A 22 2.40 9.28 -4.10
CA TRP A 22 1.04 8.76 -4.14
C TRP A 22 0.90 7.32 -3.67
N ALA A 23 2.01 6.60 -3.48
CA ALA A 23 2.01 5.24 -2.99
C ALA A 23 1.24 5.12 -1.66
N PRO A 24 0.52 4.01 -1.43
CA PRO A 24 -0.02 3.69 -0.13
C PRO A 24 1.12 3.43 0.86
N SER A 25 0.89 3.79 2.12
CA SER A 25 1.79 3.46 3.22
C SER A 25 1.01 3.16 4.49
N VAL A 26 1.61 2.38 5.38
CA VAL A 26 1.04 2.09 6.70
C VAL A 26 0.68 3.40 7.40
N HIS A 27 -0.59 3.53 7.79
CA HIS A 27 -1.18 4.74 8.37
C HIS A 27 -0.88 6.05 7.62
N ASN A 28 -0.60 5.98 6.31
CA ASN A 28 -0.16 7.12 5.51
C ASN A 28 1.07 7.85 6.10
N THR A 29 1.97 7.10 6.75
CA THR A 29 3.23 7.59 7.35
C THR A 29 4.19 8.13 6.29
N GLN A 30 4.11 7.60 5.06
CA GLN A 30 4.99 7.91 3.93
C GLN A 30 6.47 7.75 4.32
N PRO A 31 6.95 6.57 4.74
CA PRO A 31 8.21 6.41 5.45
C PRO A 31 9.42 6.30 4.51
N TRP A 32 9.46 7.16 3.50
CA TRP A 32 10.48 7.19 2.47
C TRP A 32 11.09 8.58 2.32
N SER A 33 12.35 8.58 1.91
CA SER A 33 13.11 9.74 1.46
C SER A 33 13.78 9.42 0.12
N PHE A 34 13.85 10.41 -0.77
CA PHE A 34 14.46 10.31 -2.09
C PHE A 34 15.64 11.26 -2.20
N GLY A 35 16.76 10.78 -2.74
CA GLY A 35 17.88 11.61 -3.17
C GLY A 35 18.13 11.44 -4.66
N VAL A 36 18.70 12.44 -5.31
CA VAL A 36 19.18 12.33 -6.70
C VAL A 36 20.68 12.53 -6.72
N SER A 37 21.41 11.57 -7.26
CA SER A 37 22.87 11.63 -7.42
C SER A 37 23.21 11.38 -8.88
N GLY A 38 23.47 12.44 -9.63
CA GLY A 38 23.71 12.36 -11.07
C GLY A 38 22.43 11.95 -11.82
N ASP A 39 22.47 10.79 -12.48
CA ASP A 39 21.36 10.17 -13.22
C ASP A 39 20.67 9.03 -12.43
N GLU A 40 20.88 8.98 -11.12
CA GLU A 40 20.37 7.93 -10.24
C GLU A 40 19.45 8.49 -9.14
N ILE A 41 18.26 7.91 -9.01
CA ILE A 41 17.37 8.12 -7.87
C ILE A 41 17.77 7.13 -6.77
N CYS A 42 17.97 7.62 -5.55
CA CYS A 42 18.18 6.81 -4.36
C CYS A 42 16.90 6.83 -3.51
N LEU A 43 16.33 5.66 -3.21
CA LEU A 43 15.23 5.50 -2.27
C LEU A 43 15.78 5.04 -0.91
N ARG A 44 15.45 5.78 0.15
CA ARG A 44 15.83 5.47 1.53
C ARG A 44 14.61 5.27 2.42
N ALA A 45 14.73 4.40 3.40
CA ALA A 45 13.77 4.28 4.50
C ALA A 45 13.96 5.46 5.47
N ASP A 46 12.88 6.17 5.78
CA ASP A 46 12.86 7.21 6.81
C ASP A 46 12.51 6.56 8.17
N SER A 47 13.53 6.31 8.98
CA SER A 47 13.39 5.67 10.29
C SER A 47 12.64 6.51 11.31
N ASP A 48 12.58 7.83 11.14
CA ASP A 48 11.86 8.73 12.05
C ASP A 48 10.33 8.61 11.91
N ARG A 49 9.91 8.06 10.76
CA ARG A 49 8.52 7.72 10.43
C ARG A 49 8.16 6.27 10.70
N LYS A 50 9.11 5.44 11.14
CA LYS A 50 8.84 4.04 11.52
C LYS A 50 7.88 3.98 12.71
N LEU A 51 6.88 3.10 12.62
CA LEU A 51 5.98 2.80 13.73
C LEU A 51 6.73 1.92 14.73
N ARG A 52 6.92 2.41 15.95
CA ARG A 52 7.70 1.71 16.98
C ARG A 52 6.89 0.64 17.71
N VAL A 53 5.57 0.74 17.70
CA VAL A 53 4.67 -0.20 18.39
C VAL A 53 4.03 -1.15 17.38
N ALA A 54 3.41 -0.63 16.32
CA ALA A 54 2.71 -1.42 15.32
C ALA A 54 3.63 -2.13 14.31
N ASP A 55 4.83 -1.59 14.06
CA ASP A 55 5.80 -2.15 13.10
C ASP A 55 7.26 -2.06 13.60
N PRO A 56 7.58 -2.66 14.77
CA PRO A 56 8.89 -2.49 15.40
C PRO A 56 10.06 -2.94 14.51
N ILE A 57 9.84 -3.96 13.68
CA ILE A 57 10.84 -4.51 12.75
C ILE A 57 10.93 -3.75 11.42
N GLY A 58 9.97 -2.87 11.10
CA GLY A 58 9.96 -2.09 9.85
C GLY A 58 9.47 -2.86 8.62
N TRP A 59 8.71 -3.93 8.83
CA TRP A 59 8.14 -4.78 7.80
C TRP A 59 7.13 -4.01 6.93
N GLN A 60 6.14 -3.37 7.57
CA GLN A 60 5.14 -2.57 6.87
C GLN A 60 5.74 -1.31 6.26
N MET A 61 6.77 -0.75 6.91
CA MET A 61 7.56 0.35 6.36
C MET A 61 8.22 -0.05 5.04
N LEU A 62 8.88 -1.22 4.96
CA LEU A 62 9.52 -1.66 3.73
C LEU A 62 8.51 -1.99 2.62
N ILE A 63 7.36 -2.58 2.95
CA ILE A 63 6.25 -2.73 1.99
C ILE A 63 5.79 -1.36 1.47
N SER A 64 5.68 -0.37 2.34
CA SER A 64 5.32 1.00 1.94
C SER A 64 6.36 1.59 0.98
N CYS A 65 7.66 1.43 1.28
CA CYS A 65 8.73 1.87 0.39
C CYS A 65 8.77 1.11 -0.94
N GLY A 66 8.46 -0.20 -0.93
CA GLY A 66 8.33 -1.00 -2.16
C GLY A 66 7.22 -0.47 -3.06
N ALA A 67 6.07 -0.08 -2.49
CA ALA A 67 5.01 0.57 -3.24
C ALA A 67 5.46 1.89 -3.88
N ALA A 68 6.24 2.71 -3.15
CA ALA A 68 6.82 3.94 -3.69
C ALA A 68 7.84 3.66 -4.81
N LEU A 69 8.68 2.62 -4.66
CA LEU A 69 9.62 2.18 -5.68
C LEU A 69 8.91 1.74 -6.97
N PHE A 70 7.79 1.03 -6.86
CA PHE A 70 7.00 0.64 -8.03
C PHE A 70 6.47 1.86 -8.78
N ASN A 71 5.96 2.87 -8.06
CA ASN A 71 5.53 4.12 -8.69
C ASN A 71 6.68 4.82 -9.43
N VAL A 72 7.90 4.81 -8.89
CA VAL A 72 9.09 5.34 -9.61
C VAL A 72 9.30 4.56 -10.90
N ARG A 73 9.38 3.23 -10.83
CA ARG A 73 9.62 2.34 -11.98
C ARG A 73 8.58 2.53 -13.08
N VAL A 74 7.29 2.45 -12.72
CA VAL A 74 6.20 2.52 -13.71
C VAL A 74 6.09 3.90 -14.36
N THR A 75 6.43 4.96 -13.63
CA THR A 75 6.48 6.32 -14.19
C THR A 75 7.61 6.47 -15.20
N LEU A 76 8.80 5.97 -14.89
CA LEU A 76 9.92 5.97 -15.83
C LEU A 76 9.58 5.18 -17.10
N SER A 77 9.01 3.97 -16.94
CA SER A 77 8.53 3.14 -18.06
C SER A 77 7.47 3.85 -18.91
N ALA A 78 6.50 4.53 -18.28
CA ALA A 78 5.46 5.28 -18.99
C ALA A 78 6.03 6.49 -19.78
N LEU A 79 7.21 6.99 -19.38
CA LEU A 79 7.94 8.08 -20.05
C LEU A 79 8.97 7.58 -21.08
N GLY A 80 9.02 6.26 -21.37
CA GLY A 80 9.90 5.66 -22.38
C GLY A 80 11.32 5.33 -21.89
N TYR A 81 11.52 5.25 -20.57
CA TYR A 81 12.77 4.82 -19.96
C TYR A 81 12.62 3.43 -19.34
N GLU A 82 13.61 2.57 -19.55
CA GLU A 82 13.74 1.32 -18.81
C GLU A 82 14.39 1.60 -17.45
N PRO A 83 13.72 1.32 -16.32
CA PRO A 83 14.29 1.55 -14.99
C PRO A 83 15.27 0.43 -14.63
N ASP A 84 16.57 0.74 -14.56
CA ASP A 84 17.58 -0.15 -14.00
C ASP A 84 17.59 -0.01 -12.48
N VAL A 85 17.07 -1.02 -11.79
CA VAL A 85 16.83 -1.02 -10.34
C VAL A 85 17.81 -1.93 -9.64
N ARG A 86 18.47 -1.40 -8.60
CA ARG A 86 19.27 -2.19 -7.66
C ARG A 86 18.62 -2.12 -6.30
N ALA A 87 17.96 -3.20 -5.89
CA ALA A 87 17.36 -3.32 -4.56
C ALA A 87 18.44 -3.64 -3.52
N LEU A 88 18.33 -3.02 -2.34
CA LEU A 88 19.20 -3.19 -1.17
C LEU A 88 20.70 -3.24 -1.57
N PRO A 89 21.20 -2.22 -2.31
CA PRO A 89 22.47 -2.31 -3.03
C PRO A 89 23.70 -2.31 -2.12
N ASP A 90 23.54 -1.98 -0.84
CA ASP A 90 24.64 -1.78 0.09
C ASP A 90 24.27 -2.28 1.51
N PRO A 91 24.83 -3.42 1.93
CA PRO A 91 24.60 -3.98 3.28
C PRO A 91 25.04 -3.06 4.43
N ASP A 92 26.04 -2.21 4.21
CA ASP A 92 26.56 -1.27 5.22
C ASP A 92 25.68 -0.01 5.34
N ARG A 93 24.77 0.21 4.37
CA ARG A 93 23.77 1.28 4.38
C ARG A 93 22.36 0.69 4.36
N PRO A 94 21.88 0.07 5.45
CA PRO A 94 20.59 -0.63 5.48
C PRO A 94 19.36 0.29 5.30
N SER A 95 19.51 1.62 5.40
CA SER A 95 18.44 2.55 5.04
C SER A 95 18.33 2.78 3.53
N LEU A 96 19.37 2.51 2.73
CA LEU A 96 19.33 2.60 1.28
C LEU A 96 18.61 1.38 0.70
N LEU A 97 17.35 1.56 0.32
CA LEU A 97 16.48 0.46 -0.10
C LEU A 97 16.59 0.15 -1.58
N ALA A 98 16.80 1.16 -2.42
CA ALA A 98 17.00 0.96 -3.84
C ALA A 98 17.74 2.13 -4.49
N THR A 99 18.42 1.85 -5.59
CA THR A 99 18.77 2.87 -6.58
C THR A 99 18.10 2.57 -7.92
N VAL A 100 17.74 3.63 -8.65
CA VAL A 100 17.06 3.53 -9.95
C VAL A 100 17.72 4.47 -10.95
N ARG A 101 18.20 3.92 -12.08
CA ARG A 101 18.72 4.69 -13.21
C ARG A 101 17.79 4.57 -14.42
N PRO A 102 17.31 5.69 -14.98
CA PRO A 102 16.55 5.66 -16.22
C PRO A 102 17.48 5.35 -17.41
N ARG A 103 17.30 4.20 -18.06
CA ARG A 103 17.97 3.86 -19.32
C ARG A 103 17.06 4.19 -20.49
N ALA A 104 17.55 4.90 -21.49
CA ALA A 104 16.76 5.19 -22.69
C ALA A 104 16.52 3.88 -23.45
N CYS A 105 15.25 3.46 -23.53
CA CYS A 105 14.82 2.27 -24.26
C CYS A 105 14.06 2.66 -25.54
N GLY A 106 13.36 3.80 -25.53
CA GLY A 106 12.62 4.31 -26.70
C GLY A 106 11.29 3.59 -26.97
N GLU A 107 11.04 2.47 -26.30
CA GLU A 107 9.76 1.76 -26.32
C GLU A 107 8.88 2.22 -25.16
N ILE A 108 7.62 2.47 -25.47
CA ILE A 108 6.60 2.86 -24.51
C ILE A 108 5.75 1.63 -24.20
N HIS A 109 5.76 1.17 -22.95
CA HIS A 109 4.92 0.07 -22.51
C HIS A 109 3.49 0.56 -22.23
N GLU A 110 2.52 0.10 -23.02
CA GLU A 110 1.09 0.44 -22.86
C GLU A 110 0.56 0.08 -21.45
N ASP A 111 0.96 -1.07 -20.90
CA ASP A 111 0.63 -1.47 -19.52
C ASP A 111 1.16 -0.45 -18.50
N ALA A 112 2.41 0.00 -18.65
CA ALA A 112 2.99 1.01 -17.77
C ALA A 112 2.25 2.36 -17.86
N ARG A 113 1.80 2.76 -19.06
CA ARG A 113 0.98 3.98 -19.22
C ARG A 113 -0.37 3.88 -18.53
N MET A 114 -1.04 2.74 -18.65
CA MET A 114 -2.30 2.47 -17.97
C MET A 114 -2.11 2.55 -16.45
N LEU A 115 -1.14 1.81 -15.90
CA LEU A 115 -0.86 1.78 -14.47
C LEU A 115 -0.43 3.16 -13.93
N HIS A 116 0.41 3.89 -14.67
CA HIS A 116 0.84 5.25 -14.32
C HIS A 116 -0.35 6.21 -14.21
N ALA A 117 -1.32 6.11 -15.14
CA ALA A 117 -2.52 6.96 -15.12
C ALA A 117 -3.36 6.75 -13.85
N GLU A 118 -3.30 5.56 -13.23
CA GLU A 118 -4.05 5.22 -12.02
C GLU A 118 -3.38 5.66 -10.71
N ILE A 119 -2.10 6.07 -10.74
CA ILE A 119 -1.38 6.55 -9.55
C ILE A 119 -2.16 7.65 -8.80
N PRO A 120 -2.62 8.73 -9.45
CA PRO A 120 -3.39 9.76 -8.77
C PRO A 120 -4.84 9.36 -8.49
N ARG A 121 -5.38 8.29 -9.11
CA ARG A 121 -6.79 7.87 -8.98
C ARG A 121 -7.00 6.85 -7.87
N ARG A 122 -6.08 5.91 -7.71
CA ARG A 122 -6.17 4.83 -6.72
C ARG A 122 -6.36 5.38 -5.31
N ARG A 123 -7.34 4.84 -4.59
CA ARG A 123 -7.63 5.17 -3.18
C ARG A 123 -7.74 3.90 -2.34
N THR A 124 -7.60 4.08 -1.02
CA THR A 124 -7.82 3.01 -0.05
C THR A 124 -9.23 3.17 0.48
N HIS A 125 -10.03 2.13 0.30
CA HIS A 125 -11.38 2.04 0.84
C HIS A 125 -11.36 1.55 2.29
N ARG A 126 -12.29 2.02 3.12
CA ARG A 126 -12.38 1.66 4.55
C ARG A 126 -13.81 1.31 4.97
N ALA A 127 -14.64 0.86 4.03
CA ALA A 127 -16.01 0.42 4.29
C ALA A 127 -16.33 -0.90 3.56
N GLY A 128 -17.62 -1.23 3.47
CA GLY A 128 -18.11 -2.35 2.66
C GLY A 128 -18.17 -2.00 1.17
N PHE A 129 -18.28 -3.02 0.35
CA PHE A 129 -18.38 -2.91 -1.11
C PHE A 129 -19.82 -3.12 -1.59
N THR A 130 -20.07 -2.86 -2.87
CA THR A 130 -21.33 -3.24 -3.50
C THR A 130 -21.42 -4.77 -3.61
N ALA A 131 -22.61 -5.28 -3.94
CA ALA A 131 -22.82 -6.70 -4.19
C ALA A 131 -22.29 -7.19 -5.55
N LEU A 132 -21.73 -6.29 -6.38
CA LEU A 132 -21.21 -6.65 -7.70
C LEU A 132 -19.93 -7.49 -7.52
N PRO A 133 -19.88 -8.74 -8.05
CA PRO A 133 -18.69 -9.57 -7.90
C PRO A 133 -17.57 -9.09 -8.81
N VAL A 134 -16.32 -9.23 -8.33
CA VAL A 134 -15.14 -9.14 -9.17
C VAL A 134 -15.09 -10.40 -10.04
N SER A 135 -14.96 -10.24 -11.36
CA SER A 135 -14.95 -11.39 -12.28
C SER A 135 -13.70 -12.27 -12.10
N ASP A 136 -13.83 -13.58 -12.33
CA ASP A 136 -12.67 -14.50 -12.22
C ASP A 136 -11.53 -14.10 -13.17
N ALA A 137 -11.85 -13.59 -14.37
CA ALA A 137 -10.83 -13.07 -15.30
C ALA A 137 -10.03 -11.90 -14.72
N LEU A 138 -10.68 -10.98 -14.00
CA LEU A 138 -9.99 -9.88 -13.32
C LEU A 138 -9.19 -10.40 -12.12
N ILE A 139 -9.71 -11.38 -11.39
CA ILE A 139 -8.98 -12.03 -10.29
C ILE A 139 -7.68 -12.65 -10.78
N GLU A 140 -7.73 -13.41 -11.88
CA GLU A 140 -6.55 -14.01 -12.52
C GLU A 140 -5.57 -12.95 -13.00
N ALA A 141 -6.05 -11.87 -13.62
CA ALA A 141 -5.21 -10.74 -14.01
C ALA A 141 -4.51 -10.11 -12.79
N LEU A 142 -5.23 -9.85 -11.69
CA LEU A 142 -4.64 -9.29 -10.47
C LEU A 142 -3.59 -10.21 -9.84
N ALA A 143 -3.80 -11.53 -9.90
CA ALA A 143 -2.83 -12.51 -9.44
C ALA A 143 -1.57 -12.53 -10.33
N ALA A 144 -1.73 -12.44 -11.65
CA ALA A 144 -0.62 -12.32 -12.59
C ALA A 144 0.20 -11.03 -12.32
N GLN A 145 -0.47 -9.89 -12.07
CA GLN A 145 0.19 -8.64 -11.72
C GLN A 145 1.02 -8.72 -10.44
N ALA A 146 0.57 -9.47 -9.43
CA ALA A 146 1.38 -9.73 -8.24
C ALA A 146 2.61 -10.61 -8.57
N GLY A 147 2.40 -11.62 -9.42
CA GLY A 147 3.43 -12.57 -9.87
C GLY A 147 4.59 -11.93 -10.62
N GLU A 148 4.31 -10.92 -11.46
CA GLU A 148 5.33 -10.11 -12.16
C GLU A 148 6.33 -9.44 -11.21
N GLU A 149 5.94 -9.23 -9.95
CA GLU A 149 6.78 -8.60 -8.92
C GLU A 149 7.26 -9.60 -7.85
N GLY A 150 7.14 -10.90 -8.11
CA GLY A 150 7.67 -11.97 -7.24
C GLY A 150 6.80 -12.29 -6.01
N ALA A 151 5.55 -11.83 -5.97
CA ALA A 151 4.59 -12.15 -4.91
C ALA A 151 3.39 -12.92 -5.46
N ALA A 152 2.58 -13.52 -4.58
CA ALA A 152 1.35 -14.22 -4.97
C ALA A 152 0.14 -13.56 -4.31
N LEU A 153 -0.90 -13.27 -5.10
CA LEU A 153 -2.20 -12.85 -4.60
C LEU A 153 -3.10 -14.08 -4.43
N MET A 154 -3.19 -14.58 -3.20
CA MET A 154 -4.00 -15.74 -2.87
C MET A 154 -5.44 -15.32 -2.57
N VAL A 155 -6.40 -15.78 -3.38
CA VAL A 155 -7.83 -15.56 -3.10
C VAL A 155 -8.33 -16.57 -2.07
N VAL A 156 -8.99 -16.07 -1.03
CA VAL A 156 -9.56 -16.89 0.04
C VAL A 156 -10.99 -17.26 -0.34
N ARG A 157 -11.15 -18.38 -1.04
CA ARG A 157 -12.47 -18.86 -1.52
C ARG A 157 -13.30 -19.59 -0.44
N SER A 158 -12.64 -20.20 0.53
CA SER A 158 -13.33 -20.93 1.61
C SER A 158 -14.00 -19.98 2.60
N GLU A 159 -15.31 -20.15 2.83
CA GLU A 159 -16.04 -19.37 3.83
C GLU A 159 -15.50 -19.55 5.25
N SER A 160 -15.02 -20.75 5.60
CA SER A 160 -14.43 -21.00 6.91
C SER A 160 -13.12 -20.23 7.07
N ALA A 161 -12.26 -20.23 6.04
CA ALA A 161 -11.01 -19.47 6.04
C ALA A 161 -11.27 -17.94 6.09
N MET A 162 -12.24 -17.44 5.33
CA MET A 162 -12.66 -16.02 5.41
C MET A 162 -13.14 -15.65 6.81
N ARG A 163 -13.96 -16.51 7.44
CA ARG A 163 -14.45 -16.29 8.81
C ARG A 163 -13.32 -16.29 9.83
N VAL A 164 -12.34 -17.18 9.67
CA VAL A 164 -11.14 -17.21 10.52
C VAL A 164 -10.36 -15.91 10.38
N LEU A 165 -10.04 -15.46 9.16
CA LEU A 165 -9.34 -14.18 8.93
C LEU A 165 -10.09 -12.99 9.55
N ALA A 166 -11.40 -12.91 9.32
CA ALA A 166 -12.26 -11.88 9.87
C ALA A 166 -12.26 -11.86 11.41
N THR A 167 -12.31 -13.04 12.02
CA THR A 167 -12.29 -13.22 13.49
C THR A 167 -10.93 -12.83 14.08
N LEU A 168 -9.83 -13.30 13.49
CA LEU A 168 -8.48 -12.95 13.92
C LEU A 168 -8.21 -11.45 13.79
N THR A 169 -8.67 -10.84 12.69
CA THR A 169 -8.60 -9.38 12.48
C THR A 169 -9.35 -8.63 13.57
N SER A 170 -10.55 -9.08 13.93
CA SER A 170 -11.37 -8.45 14.97
C SER A 170 -10.76 -8.62 16.37
N ALA A 171 -10.21 -9.80 16.67
CA ALA A 171 -9.54 -10.06 17.94
C ALA A 171 -8.26 -9.23 18.09
N ALA A 172 -7.46 -9.12 17.03
CA ALA A 172 -6.26 -8.28 17.01
C ALA A 172 -6.60 -6.80 17.25
N GLN A 173 -7.63 -6.30 16.56
CA GLN A 173 -8.12 -4.93 16.74
C GLN A 173 -8.56 -4.64 18.18
N GLU A 174 -9.23 -5.60 18.85
CA GLU A 174 -9.64 -5.46 20.25
C GLU A 174 -8.42 -5.37 21.18
N VAL A 175 -7.47 -6.30 21.04
CA VAL A 175 -6.24 -6.33 21.86
C VAL A 175 -5.43 -5.04 21.70
N GLU A 176 -5.31 -4.51 20.48
CA GLU A 176 -4.59 -3.27 20.20
C GLU A 176 -5.30 -2.04 20.75
N SER A 177 -6.64 -2.04 20.76
CA SER A 177 -7.43 -0.94 21.32
C SER A 177 -7.21 -0.77 22.83
N GLN A 178 -6.89 -1.87 23.52
CA GLN A 178 -6.56 -1.89 24.95
C GLN A 178 -5.09 -1.53 25.22
N ASN A 179 -4.23 -1.52 24.19
CA ASN A 179 -2.82 -1.19 24.33
C ASN A 179 -2.59 0.33 24.29
N ARG A 180 -2.23 0.91 25.44
CA ARG A 180 -1.97 2.36 25.57
C ARG A 180 -0.88 2.88 24.62
N ALA A 181 0.21 2.15 24.44
CA ALA A 181 1.32 2.59 23.58
C ALA A 181 0.89 2.60 22.11
N PHE A 182 0.15 1.58 21.69
CA PHE A 182 -0.44 1.50 20.36
C PHE A 182 -1.43 2.65 20.13
N GLY A 183 -2.31 2.93 21.09
CA GLY A 183 -3.25 4.05 21.01
C GLY A 183 -2.58 5.43 20.90
N LEU A 184 -1.42 5.65 21.54
CA LEU A 184 -0.62 6.87 21.40
C LEU A 184 0.00 7.00 20.01
N GLU A 185 0.56 5.91 19.48
CA GLU A 185 1.07 5.87 18.11
C GLU A 185 -0.04 6.12 17.10
N MET A 186 -1.24 5.57 17.33
CA MET A 186 -2.38 5.83 16.45
C MET A 186 -2.85 7.28 16.47
N MET A 187 -2.87 7.95 17.63
CA MET A 187 -3.16 9.39 17.69
C MET A 187 -2.17 10.22 16.87
N ARG A 188 -0.89 9.84 16.85
CA ARG A 188 0.12 10.54 16.05
C ARG A 188 -0.18 10.44 14.55
N TRP A 189 -0.79 9.36 14.10
CA TRP A 189 -1.05 9.10 12.67
C TRP A 189 -2.53 9.21 12.28
N SER A 190 -3.41 9.59 13.19
CA SER A 190 -4.78 10.02 12.90
C SER A 190 -4.84 11.54 12.83
N SER A 191 -5.46 12.08 11.78
CA SER A 191 -5.63 13.52 11.61
C SER A 191 -7.09 13.92 11.90
N PRO A 192 -7.34 14.82 12.87
CA PRO A 192 -8.69 15.26 13.20
C PRO A 192 -9.34 16.04 12.03
N PRO A 193 -10.68 16.21 12.04
CA PRO A 193 -11.36 17.08 11.08
C PRO A 193 -10.74 18.49 11.04
N GLY A 194 -10.54 19.05 9.84
CA GLY A 194 -9.93 20.37 9.66
C GLY A 194 -8.40 20.42 9.76
N SER A 195 -7.72 19.31 10.05
CA SER A 195 -6.24 19.24 10.06
C SER A 195 -5.66 19.57 8.68
N SER A 196 -4.62 20.41 8.67
CA SER A 196 -3.82 20.76 7.48
C SER A 196 -2.69 19.76 7.19
N ARG A 197 -2.51 18.73 8.04
CA ARG A 197 -1.46 17.73 7.89
C ARG A 197 -1.57 16.98 6.56
N ARG A 198 -0.41 16.69 5.99
CA ARG A 198 -0.26 15.95 4.72
C ARG A 198 0.15 14.49 4.90
N ASP A 199 0.24 14.05 6.14
CA ASP A 199 0.48 12.68 6.55
C ASP A 199 -0.56 12.22 7.58
N GLY A 200 -0.55 10.92 7.85
CA GLY A 200 -1.58 10.29 8.67
C GLY A 200 -2.90 10.09 7.91
N VAL A 201 -3.84 9.41 8.56
CA VAL A 201 -5.16 9.10 8.03
C VAL A 201 -6.12 10.22 8.42
N PRO A 202 -6.63 11.01 7.46
CA PRO A 202 -7.55 12.11 7.78
C PRO A 202 -8.95 11.58 8.07
N ALA A 203 -9.69 12.29 8.93
CA ALA A 203 -11.06 11.94 9.30
C ALA A 203 -11.97 11.64 8.10
N ARG A 204 -11.86 12.40 7.01
CA ARG A 204 -12.67 12.19 5.79
C ARG A 204 -12.42 10.87 5.04
N SER A 205 -11.42 10.08 5.42
CA SER A 205 -11.04 8.83 4.74
C SER A 205 -11.68 7.57 5.33
N TYR A 206 -12.55 7.70 6.32
CA TYR A 206 -13.31 6.61 6.94
C TYR A 206 -14.72 7.10 7.38
N PRO A 207 -15.68 6.17 7.54
CA PRO A 207 -17.03 6.50 8.01
C PRO A 207 -17.03 6.93 9.48
N ALA A 208 -17.99 7.80 9.86
CA ALA A 208 -18.12 8.32 11.23
C ALA A 208 -18.47 7.25 12.27
N ALA A 209 -19.08 6.15 11.85
CA ALA A 209 -19.38 4.99 12.68
C ALA A 209 -18.77 3.73 12.06
N PRO A 210 -18.21 2.81 12.87
CA PRO A 210 -17.77 1.50 12.39
C PRO A 210 -18.94 0.75 11.73
N ARG A 211 -18.71 0.25 10.51
CA ARG A 211 -19.74 -0.45 9.74
C ARG A 211 -19.43 -1.93 9.68
N ARG A 212 -20.46 -2.75 9.96
CA ARG A 212 -20.32 -4.19 9.87
C ARG A 212 -20.47 -4.67 8.44
N THR A 213 -19.41 -5.22 7.87
CA THR A 213 -19.48 -5.95 6.60
C THR A 213 -20.18 -7.30 6.77
N GLN A 214 -20.82 -7.76 5.69
CA GLN A 214 -21.54 -9.03 5.62
C GLN A 214 -21.12 -9.82 4.36
N PRO A 215 -21.11 -11.17 4.39
CA PRO A 215 -21.47 -12.01 5.53
C PRO A 215 -20.36 -12.13 6.59
N GLN A 216 -19.10 -11.84 6.25
CA GLN A 216 -17.99 -11.83 7.19
C GLN A 216 -17.63 -10.40 7.63
N HIS A 217 -17.50 -10.21 8.94
CA HIS A 217 -17.15 -8.92 9.53
C HIS A 217 -15.63 -8.73 9.62
N PHE A 218 -15.06 -7.92 8.71
CA PHE A 218 -13.67 -7.53 8.80
C PHE A 218 -13.55 -6.18 9.53
N ALA A 219 -13.11 -6.23 10.79
CA ALA A 219 -12.93 -5.04 11.60
C ALA A 219 -12.00 -4.03 10.89
N GLN A 220 -12.50 -2.81 10.72
CA GLN A 220 -11.69 -1.68 10.31
C GLN A 220 -10.80 -1.24 11.46
N ARG A 221 -9.64 -0.69 11.13
CA ARG A 221 -8.78 -0.09 12.15
C ARG A 221 -9.43 1.17 12.72
N ASP A 222 -9.49 1.25 14.04
CA ASP A 222 -10.06 2.40 14.74
C ASP A 222 -9.07 3.57 14.78
N TYR A 223 -9.20 4.48 13.81
CA TYR A 223 -8.47 5.75 13.78
C TYR A 223 -9.13 6.84 14.64
N THR A 224 -10.37 6.63 15.08
CA THR A 224 -11.19 7.60 15.80
C THR A 224 -10.96 7.57 17.30
N ARG A 225 -10.58 6.41 17.84
CA ARG A 225 -10.44 6.16 19.28
C ARG A 225 -11.69 6.55 20.07
N GLY A 226 -12.86 6.22 19.52
CA GLY A 226 -14.16 6.52 20.14
C GLY A 226 -14.62 7.98 20.00
N GLN A 227 -13.90 8.82 19.25
CA GLN A 227 -14.40 10.12 18.81
C GLN A 227 -15.37 9.95 17.64
N VAL A 228 -16.36 10.84 17.52
CA VAL A 228 -17.22 10.86 16.32
C VAL A 228 -16.49 11.66 15.22
N TRP A 229 -15.54 11.01 14.56
CA TRP A 229 -14.83 11.52 13.39
C TRP A 229 -15.15 10.65 12.19
N GLY A 230 -15.34 11.27 11.03
CA GLY A 230 -15.57 10.53 9.79
C GLY A 230 -16.51 11.26 8.87
N LYS A 231 -16.80 10.66 7.72
CA LYS A 231 -17.92 11.11 6.88
C LYS A 231 -19.25 10.58 7.45
N GLU A 232 -20.22 11.48 7.54
CA GLU A 232 -21.64 11.10 7.58
C GLU A 232 -22.05 10.76 6.14
N ASP A 233 -22.82 9.70 5.95
CA ASP A 233 -23.17 9.24 4.61
C ASP A 233 -24.61 9.62 4.28
N ASP A 234 -24.78 10.37 3.19
CA ASP A 234 -26.08 10.68 2.59
C ASP A 234 -26.55 9.59 1.60
N LEU A 235 -25.73 8.55 1.34
CA LEU A 235 -25.97 7.51 0.33
C LEU A 235 -26.25 6.13 0.94
N PRO A 236 -26.95 5.22 0.21
CA PRO A 236 -27.20 3.85 0.65
C PRO A 236 -25.88 3.09 0.89
N VAL A 237 -25.81 2.47 2.07
CA VAL A 237 -24.58 1.89 2.61
C VAL A 237 -24.23 0.57 1.93
N SER A 238 -23.06 0.54 1.28
CA SER A 238 -22.44 -0.69 0.81
C SER A 238 -21.88 -1.50 1.99
N VAL A 239 -22.40 -2.71 2.20
CA VAL A 239 -22.03 -3.60 3.33
C VAL A 239 -21.36 -4.90 2.91
N ALA A 240 -21.22 -5.18 1.61
CA ALA A 240 -20.67 -6.46 1.18
C ALA A 240 -19.20 -6.60 1.58
N THR A 241 -18.79 -7.81 1.93
CA THR A 241 -17.40 -8.14 2.28
C THR A 241 -16.47 -7.92 1.08
N GLY A 242 -16.93 -8.19 -0.14
CA GLY A 242 -16.09 -8.20 -1.33
C GLY A 242 -15.20 -9.44 -1.39
N LEU A 243 -14.28 -9.45 -2.37
CA LEU A 243 -13.30 -10.51 -2.56
C LEU A 243 -12.22 -10.44 -1.49
N VAL A 244 -12.03 -11.49 -0.70
CA VAL A 244 -10.94 -11.57 0.30
C VAL A 244 -9.70 -12.16 -0.35
N ALA A 245 -8.57 -11.48 -0.21
CA ALA A 245 -7.28 -11.94 -0.72
C ALA A 245 -6.14 -11.69 0.27
N VAL A 246 -5.11 -12.52 0.19
CA VAL A 246 -3.87 -12.37 0.94
C VAL A 246 -2.72 -12.26 -0.04
N LEU A 247 -1.96 -11.15 0.03
CA LEU A 247 -0.68 -11.05 -0.67
C LEU A 247 0.36 -11.82 0.13
N THR A 248 1.10 -12.70 -0.54
CA THR A 248 2.09 -13.58 0.08
C THR A 248 3.42 -13.55 -0.68
N THR A 249 4.50 -13.87 0.02
CA THR A 249 5.84 -14.08 -0.55
C THR A 249 6.38 -15.43 -0.14
N THR A 250 7.40 -15.91 -0.86
CA THR A 250 8.07 -17.18 -0.55
C THR A 250 9.00 -17.06 0.66
N GLY A 251 9.58 -15.89 0.91
CA GLY A 251 10.36 -15.56 2.10
C GLY A 251 9.77 -14.43 2.94
N ASP A 252 10.48 -14.06 4.01
CA ASP A 252 10.12 -12.95 4.92
C ASP A 252 11.33 -12.06 5.24
N SER A 253 12.20 -11.88 4.23
CA SER A 253 13.36 -11.00 4.29
C SER A 253 13.01 -9.56 3.88
N ARG A 254 13.97 -8.65 3.99
CA ARG A 254 13.80 -7.26 3.56
C ARG A 254 13.57 -7.16 2.05
N GLU A 255 14.21 -8.03 1.29
CA GLU A 255 14.03 -8.22 -0.15
C GLU A 255 12.58 -8.61 -0.44
N ASP A 256 12.03 -9.59 0.29
CA ASP A 256 10.65 -10.05 0.16
C ASP A 256 9.66 -8.93 0.50
N TRP A 257 9.92 -8.14 1.54
CA TRP A 257 9.04 -7.03 1.93
C TRP A 257 9.02 -5.91 0.90
N LEU A 258 10.18 -5.59 0.31
CA LEU A 258 10.27 -4.60 -0.76
C LEU A 258 9.56 -5.11 -2.03
N ALA A 259 9.74 -6.38 -2.39
CA ALA A 259 9.04 -7.03 -3.50
C ALA A 259 7.52 -7.06 -3.26
N ALA A 260 7.07 -7.42 -2.06
CA ALA A 260 5.66 -7.40 -1.67
C ALA A 260 5.05 -5.99 -1.79
N GLY A 261 5.80 -4.95 -1.44
CA GLY A 261 5.38 -3.56 -1.67
C GLY A 261 5.17 -3.22 -3.14
N GLN A 262 6.08 -3.67 -4.01
CA GLN A 262 5.98 -3.46 -5.45
C GLN A 262 4.79 -4.22 -6.04
N ALA A 263 4.64 -5.49 -5.69
CA ALA A 263 3.52 -6.34 -6.09
C ALA A 263 2.18 -5.75 -5.64
N LEU A 264 2.10 -5.33 -4.37
CA LEU A 264 0.91 -4.68 -3.81
C LEU A 264 0.53 -3.48 -4.66
N GLN A 265 1.47 -2.59 -4.94
CA GLN A 265 1.15 -1.37 -5.69
C GLN A 265 0.76 -1.67 -7.14
N ARG A 266 1.43 -2.60 -7.80
CA ARG A 266 1.07 -3.03 -9.16
C ARG A 266 -0.36 -3.58 -9.22
N THR A 267 -0.70 -4.51 -8.33
CA THR A 267 -2.05 -5.07 -8.20
C THR A 267 -3.08 -3.98 -7.92
N LEU A 268 -2.80 -3.03 -7.04
CA LEU A 268 -3.72 -1.95 -6.70
C LEU A 268 -3.97 -0.98 -7.86
N LEU A 269 -2.94 -0.64 -8.62
CA LEU A 269 -3.07 0.23 -9.80
C LEU A 269 -3.86 -0.48 -10.90
N HIS A 270 -3.59 -1.76 -11.12
CA HIS A 270 -4.36 -2.57 -12.06
C HIS A 270 -5.82 -2.68 -11.62
N ALA A 271 -6.11 -2.96 -10.35
CA ALA A 271 -7.47 -2.98 -9.82
C ALA A 271 -8.20 -1.64 -10.04
N SER A 272 -7.51 -0.52 -9.80
CA SER A 272 -8.04 0.84 -10.00
C SER A 272 -8.44 1.07 -11.47
N ALA A 273 -7.65 0.59 -12.44
CA ALA A 273 -7.96 0.71 -13.87
C ALA A 273 -9.29 0.04 -14.26
N TYR A 274 -9.74 -0.95 -13.48
CA TYR A 274 -11.02 -1.65 -13.65
C TYR A 274 -12.09 -1.22 -12.63
N GLY A 275 -11.88 -0.12 -11.91
CA GLY A 275 -12.86 0.42 -10.95
C GLY A 275 -12.96 -0.37 -9.63
N VAL A 276 -12.00 -1.25 -9.36
CA VAL A 276 -11.95 -2.04 -8.12
C VAL A 276 -11.08 -1.34 -7.08
N SER A 277 -11.65 -1.12 -5.90
CA SER A 277 -10.97 -0.54 -4.75
C SER A 277 -10.53 -1.60 -3.74
N ALA A 278 -9.53 -1.27 -2.93
CA ALA A 278 -9.00 -2.16 -1.89
C ALA A 278 -9.18 -1.61 -0.48
N ALA A 279 -9.53 -2.48 0.46
CA ALA A 279 -9.53 -2.23 1.91
C ALA A 279 -8.52 -3.16 2.60
N PHE A 280 -7.67 -2.63 3.47
CA PHE A 280 -6.56 -3.37 4.11
C PHE A 280 -6.89 -3.79 5.55
N HIS A 281 -6.36 -4.94 5.95
CA HIS A 281 -6.60 -5.58 7.25
C HIS A 281 -5.31 -6.20 7.82
N THR A 282 -4.36 -5.37 8.26
CA THR A 282 -3.04 -5.85 8.73
C THR A 282 -2.99 -6.27 10.19
N GLN A 283 -4.03 -6.01 10.98
CA GLN A 283 -4.00 -6.16 12.45
C GLN A 283 -3.56 -7.55 12.90
N ALA A 284 -4.12 -8.60 12.31
CA ALA A 284 -3.76 -9.98 12.66
C ALA A 284 -2.32 -10.34 12.25
N LEU A 285 -1.76 -9.67 11.23
CA LEU A 285 -0.38 -9.91 10.80
C LEU A 285 0.65 -9.19 11.68
N GLU A 286 0.24 -8.18 12.44
CA GLU A 286 1.10 -7.45 13.37
C GLU A 286 1.43 -8.25 14.64
N MET A 287 0.67 -9.32 14.90
CA MET A 287 0.89 -10.25 16.02
C MET A 287 1.55 -11.52 15.53
N HIS A 288 2.75 -11.81 16.05
CA HIS A 288 3.57 -12.95 15.62
C HIS A 288 2.78 -14.27 15.57
N ASP A 289 2.08 -14.64 16.64
CA ASP A 289 1.40 -15.94 16.74
C ASP A 289 0.20 -16.03 15.79
N LEU A 290 -0.51 -14.92 15.57
CA LEU A 290 -1.62 -14.86 14.62
C LEU A 290 -1.11 -14.90 13.17
N ARG A 291 0.00 -14.20 12.88
CA ARG A 291 0.67 -14.23 11.57
C ARG A 291 1.17 -15.64 11.23
N GLU A 292 1.82 -16.32 12.19
CA GLU A 292 2.25 -17.72 12.02
C GLU A 292 1.07 -18.67 11.85
N PHE A 293 -0.04 -18.45 12.57
CA PHE A 293 -1.25 -19.23 12.39
C PHE A 293 -1.81 -19.09 10.98
N ILE A 294 -1.94 -17.85 10.47
CA ILE A 294 -2.41 -17.55 9.11
C ILE A 294 -1.47 -18.18 8.08
N ARG A 295 -0.15 -18.05 8.28
CA ARG A 295 0.86 -18.65 7.40
C ARG A 295 0.64 -20.15 7.22
N ARG A 296 0.50 -20.90 8.32
CA ARG A 296 0.44 -22.37 8.30
C ARG A 296 -0.91 -22.92 7.85
N HIS A 297 -2.02 -22.27 8.22
CA HIS A 297 -3.36 -22.84 8.05
C HIS A 297 -4.16 -22.20 6.91
N ILE A 298 -3.74 -21.04 6.41
CA ILE A 298 -4.46 -20.32 5.36
C ILE A 298 -3.57 -20.13 4.13
N CYS A 299 -2.30 -19.76 4.34
CA CYS A 299 -1.37 -19.47 3.24
C CYS A 299 -0.45 -20.64 2.85
N GLU A 300 -0.76 -21.86 3.30
CA GLU A 300 -0.02 -23.08 2.93
C GLU A 300 1.51 -22.99 3.15
N GLY A 301 1.93 -22.22 4.16
CA GLY A 301 3.34 -21.99 4.51
C GLY A 301 3.96 -20.73 3.91
N ALA A 302 3.34 -20.13 2.89
CA ALA A 302 3.79 -18.86 2.29
C ALA A 302 3.58 -17.69 3.25
N PHE A 303 4.52 -16.75 3.29
CA PHE A 303 4.51 -15.67 4.27
C PHE A 303 3.46 -14.62 3.94
N PRO A 304 2.45 -14.38 4.81
CA PRO A 304 1.43 -13.37 4.55
C PRO A 304 2.02 -11.97 4.75
N GLN A 305 1.88 -11.15 3.70
CA GLN A 305 2.38 -9.78 3.61
C GLN A 305 1.26 -8.74 3.71
N MET A 306 0.04 -9.07 3.27
CA MET A 306 -1.11 -8.17 3.36
C MET A 306 -2.42 -8.96 3.31
N VAL A 307 -3.34 -8.73 4.24
CA VAL A 307 -4.73 -9.17 4.06
C VAL A 307 -5.53 -7.99 3.51
N MET A 308 -6.27 -8.22 2.43
CA MET A 308 -7.07 -7.18 1.79
C MET A 308 -8.42 -7.70 1.32
N ARG A 309 -9.36 -6.77 1.18
CA ARG A 309 -10.64 -6.99 0.51
C ARG A 309 -10.69 -6.12 -0.74
N LEU A 310 -11.21 -6.66 -1.83
CA LEU A 310 -11.32 -6.01 -3.14
C LEU A 310 -12.79 -5.97 -3.56
N GLY A 311 -13.23 -4.85 -4.13
CA GLY A 311 -14.58 -4.73 -4.67
C GLY A 311 -14.90 -3.36 -5.24
N PHE A 312 -16.10 -3.23 -5.80
CA PHE A 312 -16.60 -1.98 -6.34
C PHE A 312 -17.17 -1.08 -5.24
N THR A 313 -16.99 0.22 -5.40
CA THR A 313 -17.46 1.24 -4.46
C THR A 313 -18.36 2.25 -5.16
N LEU A 314 -19.26 2.88 -4.42
CA LEU A 314 -20.09 3.99 -4.91
C LEU A 314 -19.48 5.36 -4.56
N ASP A 315 -18.45 5.38 -3.71
CA ASP A 315 -17.84 6.58 -3.15
C ASP A 315 -16.48 6.91 -3.75
N ASP A 316 -16.23 8.22 -3.89
CA ASP A 316 -14.93 8.82 -4.18
C ASP A 316 -14.35 9.47 -2.90
N ALA A 317 -13.54 8.73 -2.14
CA ALA A 317 -12.86 9.27 -0.95
C ALA A 317 -11.45 9.80 -1.29
N GLY A 318 -11.23 11.11 -1.13
CA GLY A 318 -9.92 11.73 -1.34
C GLY A 318 -8.87 11.35 -0.27
N SER A 319 -7.59 11.27 -0.68
CA SER A 319 -6.44 11.03 0.22
C SER A 319 -5.42 12.18 0.14
N VAL A 320 -4.62 12.43 1.19
CA VAL A 320 -3.61 13.52 1.24
C VAL A 320 -2.19 12.97 1.11
N ARG A 321 -1.31 13.74 0.48
CA ARG A 321 0.12 13.44 0.32
C ARG A 321 1.01 14.65 0.64
N ARG A 322 2.21 14.37 1.14
CA ARG A 322 3.29 15.36 1.27
C ARG A 322 3.75 15.81 -0.14
N PRO A 323 4.12 17.08 -0.33
CA PRO A 323 4.71 17.52 -1.58
C PRO A 323 6.05 16.81 -1.83
N SER A 324 6.43 16.66 -3.10
CA SER A 324 7.71 16.03 -3.48
C SER A 324 8.92 16.71 -2.85
N SER A 325 8.85 18.03 -2.63
CA SER A 325 9.90 18.82 -1.96
C SER A 325 10.15 18.42 -0.50
N GLU A 326 9.15 17.86 0.20
CA GLU A 326 9.31 17.40 1.60
C GLU A 326 9.86 15.98 1.71
N VAL A 327 10.00 15.27 0.59
CA VAL A 327 10.57 13.92 0.53
C VAL A 327 11.88 13.86 -0.25
N LEU A 328 12.31 14.99 -0.81
CA LEU A 328 13.58 15.14 -1.50
C LEU A 328 14.64 15.63 -0.52
N GLU A 329 15.72 14.86 -0.37
CA GLU A 329 16.95 15.33 0.26
C GLU A 329 17.76 16.12 -0.77
N GLU A 330 17.98 17.41 -0.51
CA GLU A 330 18.96 18.20 -1.25
C GLU A 330 20.37 17.71 -0.87
N HIS A 331 21.18 17.37 -1.87
CA HIS A 331 22.60 17.04 -1.72
C HIS A 331 23.46 18.24 -2.08
#